data_AF-A0AAV0Y530-F1
#
_entry.id   AF-A0AAV0Y530-F1
#
_cell.length_a   1.000
_cell.length_b   1.000
_cell.length_c   1.000
_cell.angle_alpha   90.00
_cell.angle_beta   90.00
_cell.angle_gamma   90.00
#
_symmetry.space_group_name_H-M   'P 1'
#
loop_
_entity.id
_entity.type
_entity.pdbx_description
1 polymer ?
#
loop_
_entity_poly.entity_id
_entity_poly.type
_entity_poly.pdbx_seq_one_letter_code
_entity_poly.pdbx_strand_id
1 'polypeptide(L)'
;MDMGDCCKQVFSSLSMDTMDILNRSQRDKSFWESCRQFRITGSRCYGLYTFHKTPKTDAQWSLKASRYLWPKSFTNKFVKHGIQYESAVRNVYAKNTNQTVLECGLVTNPNNPWLYTRRSYC
;
A
#
# COMPACT_ATOMS: atom_id res chain seq x y z
N MET A 1 -14.94 0.14 -20.81
CA MET A 1 -14.47 -1.20 -20.38
C MET A 1 -15.59 -1.79 -19.57
N ASP A 2 -16.24 -2.85 -20.05
CA ASP A 2 -17.35 -3.46 -19.31
C ASP A 2 -16.76 -4.41 -18.25
N MET A 3 -16.85 -4.00 -16.98
CA MET A 3 -16.36 -4.80 -15.85
C MET A 3 -17.46 -5.77 -15.42
N GLY A 4 -17.12 -7.02 -15.14
CA GLY A 4 -18.04 -7.96 -14.49
C GLY A 4 -18.53 -7.45 -13.15
N ASP A 5 -19.72 -7.88 -12.73
CA ASP A 5 -20.41 -7.34 -11.54
C ASP A 5 -19.61 -7.48 -10.25
N CYS A 6 -18.84 -8.57 -10.11
CA CYS A 6 -17.94 -8.77 -8.97
C CYS A 6 -16.82 -7.71 -8.92
N CYS A 7 -16.24 -7.35 -10.06
CA CYS A 7 -15.19 -6.33 -10.14
C CYS A 7 -15.75 -4.94 -9.83
N LYS A 8 -16.98 -4.64 -10.26
CA LYS A 8 -17.68 -3.40 -9.94
C LYS A 8 -17.87 -3.26 -8.42
N GLN A 9 -18.32 -4.32 -7.75
CA GLN A 9 -18.48 -4.32 -6.29
C GLN A 9 -17.16 -4.08 -5.55
N VAL A 10 -16.09 -4.79 -5.94
CA VAL A 10 -14.76 -4.60 -5.34
C VAL A 10 -14.25 -3.19 -5.60
N PHE A 11 -14.42 -2.65 -6.80
CA PHE A 11 -13.96 -1.30 -7.11
C PHE A 11 -14.71 -0.24 -6.30
N SER A 12 -16.04 -0.37 -6.19
CA SER A 12 -16.86 0.54 -5.37
C SER A 12 -16.47 0.50 -3.89
N SER A 13 -16.08 -0.66 -3.35
CA SER A 13 -15.62 -0.75 -1.96
C SER A 13 -14.27 -0.07 -1.71
N LEU A 14 -13.53 0.30 -2.75
CA LEU A 14 -12.29 1.08 -2.60
C LEU A 14 -12.55 2.57 -2.36
N SER A 15 -13.73 3.07 -2.72
CA SER A 15 -14.12 4.49 -2.64
C SER A 15 -14.61 4.92 -1.26
N MET A 16 -14.05 4.35 -0.19
CA MET A 16 -14.37 4.74 1.18
C MET A 16 -13.83 6.14 1.50
N ASP A 17 -14.37 6.74 2.57
CA ASP A 17 -13.87 8.00 3.10
C ASP A 17 -12.38 7.94 3.43
N THR A 18 -11.63 8.93 2.93
CA THR A 18 -10.17 8.93 3.03
C THR A 18 -9.70 9.18 4.47
N MET A 19 -10.44 9.95 5.26
CA MET A 19 -10.11 10.23 6.65
C MET A 19 -10.39 9.01 7.55
N ASP A 20 -11.47 8.27 7.29
CA ASP A 20 -11.73 6.99 7.97
C ASP A 20 -10.62 5.98 7.66
N ILE A 21 -10.25 5.83 6.38
CA ILE A 21 -9.14 4.97 5.98
C ILE A 21 -7.86 5.37 6.72
N LEU A 22 -7.51 6.67 6.73
CA LEU A 22 -6.31 7.18 7.37
C LEU A 22 -6.27 6.85 8.87
N ASN A 23 -7.34 7.16 9.59
CA ASN A 23 -7.40 7.03 11.05
C ASN A 23 -7.46 5.57 11.50
N ARG A 24 -8.30 4.76 10.84
CA ARG A 24 -8.52 3.37 11.24
C ARG A 24 -7.31 2.51 10.91
N SER A 25 -6.71 2.68 9.73
CA SER A 25 -5.56 1.89 9.31
C SER A 25 -4.27 2.22 10.06
N GLN A 26 -4.21 3.33 10.80
CA GLN A 26 -3.12 3.62 11.72
C GLN A 26 -3.14 2.69 12.93
N ARG A 27 -4.32 2.26 13.39
CA ARG A 27 -4.52 1.52 14.65
C ARG A 27 -4.81 0.05 14.42
N ASP A 28 -5.48 -0.28 13.32
CA ASP A 28 -5.89 -1.63 12.97
C ASP A 28 -5.04 -2.17 11.82
N LYS A 29 -4.11 -3.06 12.17
CA LYS A 29 -3.23 -3.72 11.21
C LYS A 29 -4.00 -4.59 10.21
N SER A 30 -5.06 -5.26 10.65
CA SER A 30 -5.84 -6.14 9.77
C SER A 30 -6.60 -5.34 8.71
N PHE A 31 -7.19 -4.22 9.12
CA PHE A 31 -7.82 -3.26 8.21
C PHE A 31 -6.81 -2.60 7.28
N TRP A 32 -5.61 -2.31 7.77
CA TRP A 32 -4.51 -1.82 6.94
C TRP A 32 -4.11 -2.84 5.87
N GLU A 33 -3.99 -4.13 6.22
CA GLU A 33 -3.67 -5.20 5.28
C GLU A 33 -4.77 -5.37 4.22
N SER A 34 -6.04 -5.39 4.63
CA SER A 34 -7.18 -5.52 3.70
C SER A 34 -7.27 -4.34 2.73
N CYS A 35 -7.09 -3.11 3.21
CA CYS A 35 -7.09 -1.93 2.36
C CYS A 35 -5.96 -1.95 1.34
N ARG A 36 -4.78 -2.49 1.69
CA ARG A 36 -3.63 -2.55 0.77
C ARG A 36 -3.75 -3.64 -0.28
N GLN A 37 -4.53 -4.69 -0.01
CA GLN A 37 -4.59 -5.88 -0.85
C GLN A 37 -4.93 -5.56 -2.32
N PHE A 38 -5.96 -4.74 -2.53
CA PHE A 38 -6.49 -4.37 -3.85
C PHE A 38 -6.02 -2.99 -4.33
N ARG A 39 -5.03 -2.39 -3.66
CA ARG A 39 -4.46 -1.09 -4.02
C ARG A 39 -3.03 -1.21 -4.52
N ILE A 40 -2.68 -0.40 -5.50
CA ILE A 40 -1.30 -0.22 -5.94
C ILE A 40 -0.59 0.67 -4.92
N THR A 41 0.41 0.11 -4.26
CA THR A 41 1.18 0.80 -3.22
C THR A 41 2.47 1.37 -3.78
N GLY A 42 2.93 2.52 -3.27
CA GLY A 42 4.20 3.12 -3.71
C GLY A 42 5.40 2.16 -3.68
N SER A 43 5.50 1.30 -2.67
CA SER A 43 6.55 0.28 -2.57
C SER A 43 6.49 -0.85 -3.62
N ARG A 44 5.37 -0.98 -4.33
CA ARG A 44 5.13 -2.08 -5.29
C ARG A 44 4.86 -1.60 -6.72
N CYS A 45 4.54 -0.31 -6.91
CA CYS A 45 4.22 0.25 -8.22
C CYS A 45 5.37 0.08 -9.22
N TYR A 46 6.62 0.24 -8.77
CA TYR A 46 7.80 0.05 -9.62
C TYR A 46 7.86 -1.37 -10.21
N GLY A 47 7.48 -2.38 -9.42
CA GLY A 47 7.47 -3.77 -9.87
C GLY A 47 6.35 -4.12 -10.86
N LEU A 48 5.32 -3.28 -10.97
CA LEU A 48 4.33 -3.34 -12.06
C LEU A 48 4.83 -2.59 -13.28
N TYR A 49 5.40 -1.39 -13.06
CA TYR A 49 5.99 -0.57 -14.11
C TYR A 49 7.12 -1.27 -14.85
N THR A 50 8.02 -2.00 -14.19
CA THR A 50 9.07 -2.73 -14.91
C THR A 50 8.53 -3.96 -15.64
N PHE A 51 7.50 -4.60 -15.09
CA PHE A 51 6.92 -5.82 -15.67
C PHE A 51 6.23 -5.57 -17.01
N HIS A 52 5.54 -4.43 -17.17
CA HIS A 52 4.83 -4.11 -18.41
C HIS A 52 5.75 -3.71 -19.57
N LYS A 53 7.03 -3.38 -19.32
CA LYS A 53 7.96 -2.85 -20.35
C LYS A 53 8.25 -3.81 -21.50
N THR A 54 7.99 -5.09 -21.31
CA THR A 54 8.14 -6.11 -22.34
C THR A 54 6.77 -6.74 -22.57
N PRO A 55 6.40 -7.11 -23.81
CA PRO A 55 5.12 -7.76 -24.08
C PRO A 55 4.90 -8.96 -23.15
N LYS A 56 3.68 -9.08 -22.64
CA LYS A 56 3.27 -10.16 -21.72
C LYS A 56 2.01 -10.79 -22.24
N THR A 57 1.90 -12.11 -22.09
CA THR A 57 0.68 -12.83 -22.38
C THR A 57 -0.33 -12.66 -21.24
N ASP A 58 -1.60 -12.91 -21.53
CA ASP A 58 -2.66 -12.85 -20.52
C ASP A 58 -2.41 -13.82 -19.35
N ALA A 59 -1.84 -15.00 -19.64
CA ALA A 59 -1.45 -15.95 -18.60
C ALA A 59 -0.38 -15.37 -17.65
N GLN A 60 0.59 -14.61 -18.19
CA GLN A 60 1.62 -13.95 -17.39
C GLN A 60 1.04 -12.82 -16.55
N TRP A 61 0.12 -12.03 -17.11
CA TRP A 61 -0.60 -10.99 -16.38
C TRP A 61 -1.48 -11.57 -15.27
N SER A 62 -2.23 -12.64 -15.56
CA SER A 62 -3.07 -13.33 -14.59
C SER A 62 -2.24 -13.86 -13.41
N LEU A 63 -1.10 -14.50 -13.69
CA LEU A 63 -0.19 -14.98 -12.65
C LEU A 63 0.40 -13.84 -11.82
N LYS A 64 0.83 -12.74 -12.47
CA LYS A 64 1.35 -11.55 -11.79
C LYS A 64 0.29 -10.92 -10.90
N ALA A 65 -0.93 -10.76 -11.40
CA ALA A 65 -2.06 -10.17 -10.67
C ALA A 65 -2.45 -11.03 -9.46
N SER A 66 -2.57 -12.35 -9.63
CA SER A 66 -2.86 -13.28 -8.53
C SER A 66 -1.81 -13.18 -7.42
N ARG A 67 -0.52 -13.23 -7.76
CA ARG A 67 0.58 -13.06 -6.77
C ARG A 67 0.62 -11.67 -6.16
N TYR A 68 0.16 -10.66 -6.90
CA TYR A 68 0.16 -9.29 -6.44
C TYR A 68 -0.96 -9.05 -5.41
N LEU A 69 -2.18 -9.47 -5.73
CA LEU A 69 -3.38 -9.27 -4.93
C LEU A 69 -3.48 -10.26 -3.76
N TRP A 70 -2.87 -11.45 -3.86
CA TRP A 70 -2.79 -12.43 -2.78
C TRP A 70 -1.34 -12.83 -2.49
N PRO A 71 -0.52 -11.90 -1.96
CA PRO A 71 0.86 -12.19 -1.67
C PRO A 71 0.98 -13.19 -0.50
N LYS A 72 1.88 -14.16 -0.62
CA LYS A 72 2.25 -15.02 0.51
C LYS A 72 2.98 -14.16 1.55
N SER A 73 2.61 -14.31 2.82
CA SER A 73 3.33 -13.67 3.92
C SER A 73 4.75 -14.24 3.98
N PHE A 74 5.75 -13.41 3.70
CA PHE A 74 7.15 -13.77 3.80
C PHE A 74 7.91 -12.62 4.45
N THR A 75 8.65 -12.92 5.51
CA THR A 75 9.46 -11.94 6.22
C THR A 75 10.92 -12.35 6.13
N ASN A 76 11.79 -11.43 5.68
CA ASN A 76 13.22 -11.65 5.61
C ASN A 76 13.97 -10.85 6.70
N LYS A 77 15.27 -11.12 6.87
CA LYS A 77 16.11 -10.43 7.87
C LYS A 77 16.14 -8.90 7.70
N PHE A 78 16.09 -8.42 6.47
CA PHE A 78 16.14 -6.99 6.16
C PHE A 78 14.84 -6.28 6.56
N VAL A 79 13.68 -6.91 6.33
CA VAL A 79 12.37 -6.40 6.76
C VAL A 79 12.30 -6.34 8.28
N LYS A 80 12.75 -7.38 8.99
CA LYS A 80 12.79 -7.38 10.47
C LYS A 80 13.68 -6.26 11.00
N HIS A 81 14.87 -6.11 10.43
CA HIS A 81 15.79 -5.03 10.80
C HIS A 81 15.17 -3.65 10.54
N GLY A 82 14.52 -3.44 9.39
CA GLY A 82 13.81 -2.20 9.09
C GLY A 82 12.78 -1.86 10.17
N ILE A 83 11.89 -2.80 10.50
CA ILE A 83 10.86 -2.63 11.53
C ILE A 83 11.48 -2.30 12.90
N GLN A 84 12.58 -2.97 13.26
CA GLN A 84 13.25 -2.78 14.54
C GLN A 84 13.83 -1.37 14.72
N TYR A 85 14.40 -0.79 13.67
CA TYR A 85 15.15 0.47 13.76
C TYR A 85 14.40 1.70 13.22
N GLU A 86 13.25 1.53 12.55
CA GLU A 86 12.48 2.66 11.97
C GLU A 86 12.12 3.72 13.02
N SER A 87 11.70 3.30 14.22
CA SER A 87 11.34 4.20 15.31
C SER A 87 12.55 4.97 15.87
N ALA A 88 13.69 4.30 16.02
CA ALA A 88 14.92 4.91 16.49
C ALA A 88 15.42 5.99 15.52
N VAL A 89 15.42 5.69 14.22
CA VAL A 89 15.81 6.65 13.17
C VAL A 89 14.87 7.86 13.16
N ARG A 90 13.56 7.64 13.31
CA ARG A 90 12.57 8.72 13.39
C ARG A 90 12.83 9.67 14.56
N ASN A 91 13.13 9.11 15.74
CA ASN A 91 13.43 9.90 16.94
C ASN A 91 14.70 10.74 16.77
N VAL A 92 15.75 10.17 16.15
CA VAL A 92 16.98 10.90 15.84
C VAL A 92 16.71 12.02 14.85
N TYR A 93 15.94 11.75 13.79
CA TYR A 93 15.57 12.78 12.81
C TYR A 93 14.81 13.94 13.46
N ALA A 94 13.74 13.64 14.22
CA ALA A 94 12.93 14.66 14.90
C ALA A 94 13.76 15.56 15.82
N LYS A 95 14.68 14.97 16.58
CA LYS A 95 15.61 15.71 17.45
C LYS A 95 16.57 16.60 16.65
N ASN A 96 17.12 16.09 15.54
CA ASN A 96 18.11 16.80 14.75
C ASN A 96 17.50 17.93 13.92
N THR A 97 16.26 17.79 13.46
CA THR A 97 15.58 18.80 12.64
C THR A 97 14.69 19.74 13.46
N ASN A 98 14.52 19.47 14.76
CA ASN A 98 13.57 20.16 15.64
C ASN A 98 12.13 20.15 15.06
N GLN A 99 11.77 19.07 14.36
CA GLN A 99 10.46 18.86 13.76
C GLN A 99 9.69 17.76 14.49
N THR A 100 8.36 17.86 14.47
CA THR A 100 7.49 16.85 15.04
C THR A 100 7.11 15.84 13.96
N VAL A 101 7.70 14.65 13.99
CA VAL A 101 7.37 13.61 13.02
C VAL A 101 6.19 12.78 13.51
N LEU A 102 5.12 12.75 12.72
CA LEU A 102 3.92 11.98 13.01
C LEU A 102 3.82 10.76 12.09
N GLU A 103 3.53 9.61 12.69
CA GLU A 103 3.10 8.44 11.92
C GLU A 103 1.65 8.63 11.49
N CYS A 104 1.35 8.33 10.22
CA CYS A 104 -0.02 8.26 9.74
C CYS A 104 -0.36 6.87 9.19
N GLY A 105 -1.66 6.61 9.09
CA GLY A 105 -2.19 5.43 8.40
C GLY A 105 -2.13 5.57 6.87
N LEU A 106 -3.07 4.92 6.20
CA LEU A 106 -3.12 4.85 4.75
C LEU A 106 -3.61 6.17 4.13
N VAL A 107 -2.86 6.76 3.20
CA VAL A 107 -3.32 7.93 2.42
C VAL A 107 -3.75 7.49 1.02
N THR A 108 -5.05 7.59 0.73
CA THR A 108 -5.66 7.26 -0.56
C THR A 108 -6.07 8.54 -1.32
N ASN A 109 -6.18 8.44 -2.65
CA ASN A 109 -6.69 9.53 -3.47
C ASN A 109 -8.17 9.25 -3.81
N PRO A 110 -9.12 10.14 -3.48
CA PRO A 110 -10.53 9.95 -3.83
C PRO A 110 -10.77 9.72 -5.33
N ASN A 111 -10.00 10.40 -6.18
CA ASN A 111 -10.12 10.29 -7.64
C ASN A 111 -9.49 9.00 -8.18
N ASN A 112 -8.59 8.39 -7.42
CA ASN A 112 -7.91 7.15 -7.79
C ASN A 112 -7.86 6.23 -6.56
N PRO A 113 -9.01 5.65 -6.16
CA PRO A 113 -9.14 4.90 -4.90
C PRO A 113 -8.31 3.61 -4.88
N TRP A 114 -7.85 3.17 -6.06
CA TRP A 114 -6.93 2.05 -6.26
C TRP A 114 -5.46 2.41 -6.05
N LEU A 115 -5.11 3.69 -5.83
CA LEU A 115 -3.77 4.15 -5.48
C LEU A 115 -3.65 4.49 -3.99
N TYR A 116 -2.50 4.16 -3.39
CA TYR A 116 -2.20 4.49 -2.00
C TYR A 116 -0.69 4.72 -1.74
N THR A 117 -0.38 5.60 -0.79
CA THR A 117 0.98 5.80 -0.25
C THR A 117 1.03 5.96 1.26
N ARG A 118 2.06 5.42 1.93
CA ARG A 118 2.38 5.75 3.33
C ARG A 118 3.30 6.96 3.31
N ARG A 119 2.93 8.05 3.99
CA ARG A 119 3.86 9.16 4.24
C ARG A 119 3.93 9.39 5.74
N SER A 120 5.11 9.30 6.33
CA SER A 120 5.33 9.94 7.63
C SER A 120 5.44 11.43 7.37
N TYR A 121 4.56 12.24 7.95
CA TYR A 121 4.61 13.71 7.79
C TYR A 121 5.62 14.29 8.80
N CYS A 122 6.34 15.33 8.37
CA CYS A 122 7.24 16.16 9.18
C CYS A 122 6.52 17.46 9.56
#